data_AF-A0A552LGA6-F1
#
_entry.id   AF-A0A552LGA6-F1
#
_cell.length_a   1.000
_cell.length_b   1.000
_cell.length_c   1.000
_cell.angle_alpha   90.00
_cell.angle_beta   90.00
_cell.angle_gamma   90.00
#
_symmetry.space_group_name_H-M   'P 1'
#
loop_
_entity.id
_entity.type
_entity.pdbx_description
1 polymer ?
#
loop_
_entity_poly.entity_id
_entity_poly.type
_entity_poly.pdbx_seq_one_letter_code
_entity_poly.pdbx_strand_id
1 'polypeptide(L)'
;MWLRQFGTSGNDEITRISRDIDNNVYVTGYTTGSLPGNINAGGSDAFVAKYNANGTLNWVRQFGTSAADSANGIRIDSSGNVYVTGDTSGGLPGNSNSGGSDAFVVGFDSDGNS
;
A
#
# COMPACT_ATOMS: atom_id res chain seq x y z
N MET A 1 -16.54 -12.12 -13.73
CA MET A 1 -16.23 -10.67 -13.84
C MET A 1 -16.64 -10.01 -12.54
N TRP A 2 -15.78 -9.17 -11.95
CA TRP A 2 -16.08 -8.39 -10.75
C TRP A 2 -15.57 -6.96 -10.92
N LEU A 3 -16.19 -6.02 -10.20
CA LEU A 3 -15.77 -4.62 -10.11
C LEU A 3 -15.69 -4.24 -8.62
N ARG A 4 -14.61 -3.54 -8.25
CA ARG A 4 -14.40 -3.00 -6.92
C ARG A 4 -13.94 -1.56 -7.04
N GLN A 5 -14.65 -0.68 -6.35
CA GLN A 5 -14.29 0.71 -6.12
C GLN A 5 -14.15 0.87 -4.61
N PHE A 6 -13.06 1.48 -4.16
CA PHE A 6 -12.79 1.78 -2.76
C PHE A 6 -11.99 3.09 -2.69
N GLY A 7 -12.02 3.73 -1.52
CA GLY A 7 -11.39 5.01 -1.29
C GLY A 7 -11.99 5.69 -0.07
N THR A 8 -11.75 6.98 0.01
CA THR A 8 -12.13 7.89 1.09
C THR A 8 -12.87 9.10 0.50
N SER A 9 -13.06 10.15 1.30
CA SER A 9 -13.55 11.44 0.76
C SER A 9 -12.45 12.24 0.05
N GLY A 10 -11.20 11.80 0.17
CA GLY A 10 -10.02 12.44 -0.41
C GLY A 10 -9.63 11.87 -1.77
N ASN A 11 -8.40 12.13 -2.18
CA ASN A 11 -7.81 11.52 -3.38
C ASN A 11 -7.30 10.13 -3.02
N ASP A 12 -7.71 9.14 -3.80
CA ASP A 12 -7.26 7.75 -3.67
C ASP A 12 -6.92 7.22 -5.06
N GLU A 13 -5.67 6.81 -5.24
CA GLU A 13 -5.18 6.39 -6.54
C GLU A 13 -4.42 5.08 -6.43
N ILE A 14 -4.72 4.14 -7.32
CA ILE A 14 -3.91 2.94 -7.54
C ILE A 14 -2.81 3.28 -8.53
N THR A 15 -1.56 3.06 -8.15
CA THR A 15 -0.39 3.31 -8.99
C THR A 15 0.13 2.05 -9.67
N ARG A 16 -0.01 0.87 -9.04
CA ARG A 16 0.45 -0.42 -9.59
C ARG A 16 -0.44 -1.59 -9.16
N ILE A 17 -0.33 -2.67 -9.92
CA ILE A 17 -0.99 -3.95 -9.68
C ILE A 17 -0.01 -5.11 -9.87
N SER A 18 -0.21 -6.19 -9.12
CA SER A 18 0.45 -7.48 -9.32
C SER A 18 -0.47 -8.63 -8.88
N ARG A 19 -0.05 -9.87 -9.11
CA ARG A 19 -0.76 -11.08 -8.70
C ARG A 19 0.19 -12.12 -8.12
N ASP A 20 -0.33 -12.97 -7.23
CA ASP A 20 0.39 -14.16 -6.76
C ASP A 20 0.05 -15.42 -7.57
N ILE A 21 0.57 -16.57 -7.13
CA ILE A 21 0.38 -17.87 -7.78
C ILE A 21 -1.07 -18.37 -7.66
N ASP A 22 -1.78 -17.97 -6.60
CA ASP A 22 -3.18 -18.34 -6.33
C ASP A 22 -4.17 -17.40 -7.05
N ASN A 23 -3.67 -16.45 -7.84
CA ASN A 23 -4.43 -15.39 -8.51
C ASN A 23 -5.10 -14.40 -7.55
N ASN A 24 -4.59 -14.24 -6.33
CA ASN A 24 -4.91 -13.05 -5.55
C ASN A 24 -4.28 -11.83 -6.25
N VAL A 25 -5.00 -10.72 -6.22
CA VAL A 25 -4.62 -9.46 -6.86
C VAL A 25 -4.18 -8.49 -5.79
N TYR A 26 -3.03 -7.87 -5.99
CA TYR A 26 -2.47 -6.88 -5.09
C TYR A 26 -2.39 -5.55 -5.83
N VAL A 27 -2.82 -4.47 -5.17
CA VAL A 27 -2.72 -3.11 -5.70
C VAL A 27 -2.00 -2.24 -4.69
N THR A 28 -1.21 -1.30 -5.20
CA THR A 28 -0.56 -0.26 -4.39
C THR A 28 -0.98 1.11 -4.84
N GLY A 29 -0.82 2.09 -3.96
CA GLY A 29 -1.18 3.45 -4.28
C GLY A 29 -0.98 4.40 -3.12
N TYR A 30 -1.73 5.49 -3.16
CA TYR A 30 -1.83 6.44 -2.06
C TYR A 30 -3.28 6.84 -1.78
N THR A 31 -3.55 7.28 -0.55
CA THR A 31 -4.84 7.81 -0.10
C THR A 31 -4.60 9.07 0.74
N THR A 32 -5.47 10.08 0.62
CA THR A 32 -5.43 11.26 1.51
C THR A 32 -6.46 11.16 2.65
N GLY A 33 -6.85 9.94 3.03
CA GLY A 33 -7.80 9.68 4.11
C GLY A 33 -7.58 8.30 4.74
N SER A 34 -8.44 7.92 5.69
CA SER A 34 -8.33 6.62 6.37
C SER A 34 -9.08 5.52 5.61
N LEU A 35 -8.36 4.53 5.11
CA LEU A 35 -8.94 3.30 4.55
C LEU A 35 -9.46 2.37 5.67
N PRO A 36 -10.36 1.42 5.35
CA PRO A 36 -10.96 0.55 6.37
C PRO A 36 -9.92 -0.12 7.28
N GLY A 37 -10.08 0.06 8.59
CA GLY A 37 -9.20 -0.52 9.61
C GLY A 37 -7.82 0.15 9.75
N ASN A 38 -7.59 1.27 9.08
CA ASN A 38 -6.34 2.03 9.16
C ASN A 38 -6.61 3.48 9.55
N ILE A 39 -5.55 4.21 9.92
CA ILE A 39 -5.62 5.63 10.29
C ILE A 39 -4.67 6.40 9.39
N ASN A 40 -5.17 7.50 8.84
CA ASN A 40 -4.34 8.39 8.06
C ASN A 40 -3.32 9.14 8.94
N ALA A 41 -2.04 9.08 8.57
CA ALA A 41 -0.95 9.69 9.34
C ALA A 41 -0.77 11.19 9.05
N GLY A 42 -1.37 11.70 7.97
CA GLY A 42 -1.28 13.07 7.50
C GLY A 42 -1.44 13.13 5.98
N GLY A 43 -0.68 13.98 5.30
CA GLY A 43 -0.80 14.29 3.86
C GLY A 43 -1.44 13.23 2.97
N SER A 44 -0.62 12.40 2.32
CA SER A 44 -1.09 11.21 1.61
C SER A 44 -0.34 10.02 2.18
N ASP A 45 -1.03 8.91 2.43
CA ASP A 45 -0.38 7.68 2.89
C ASP A 45 -0.27 6.67 1.78
N ALA A 46 0.84 5.94 1.77
CA ALA A 46 1.01 4.76 0.93
C ALA A 46 0.06 3.64 1.39
N PHE A 47 -0.49 2.89 0.44
CA PHE A 47 -1.25 1.68 0.77
C PHE A 47 -0.92 0.49 -0.13
N VAL A 48 -1.22 -0.70 0.40
CA VAL A 48 -1.25 -1.99 -0.30
C VAL A 48 -2.57 -2.67 0.03
N ALA A 49 -3.29 -3.16 -0.97
CA ALA A 49 -4.50 -3.95 -0.76
C ALA A 49 -4.42 -5.29 -1.49
N LYS A 50 -4.86 -6.36 -0.83
CA LYS A 50 -4.97 -7.71 -1.38
C LYS A 50 -6.44 -8.07 -1.58
N TYR A 51 -6.77 -8.48 -2.80
CA TYR A 51 -8.05 -9.08 -3.16
C TYR A 51 -7.85 -10.55 -3.52
N ASN A 52 -8.77 -11.41 -3.15
CA ASN A 52 -8.76 -12.78 -3.69
C ASN A 52 -9.21 -12.83 -5.16
N ALA A 53 -9.10 -14.00 -5.78
CA ALA A 53 -9.48 -14.21 -7.18
C ALA A 53 -10.95 -13.84 -7.51
N ASN A 54 -11.83 -13.86 -6.51
CA ASN A 54 -13.24 -13.48 -6.63
C ASN A 54 -13.48 -11.97 -6.43
N GLY A 55 -12.43 -11.19 -6.20
CA GLY A 55 -12.50 -9.75 -5.95
C GLY A 55 -12.95 -9.39 -4.53
N THR A 56 -12.91 -10.31 -3.58
CA THR A 56 -13.14 -9.98 -2.16
C THR A 56 -11.87 -9.39 -1.57
N LEU A 57 -11.98 -8.27 -0.88
CA LEU A 57 -10.85 -7.67 -0.15
C LEU A 57 -10.48 -8.59 1.02
N ASN A 58 -9.25 -9.10 1.02
CA ASN A 58 -8.70 -9.87 2.13
C ASN A 58 -8.16 -8.92 3.20
N TRP A 59 -7.33 -7.96 2.77
CA TRP A 59 -6.75 -6.97 3.66
C TRP A 59 -6.31 -5.72 2.92
N VAL A 60 -6.17 -4.64 3.68
CA VAL A 60 -5.51 -3.39 3.27
C VAL A 60 -4.53 -2.97 4.38
N ARG A 61 -3.36 -2.49 3.97
CA ARG A 61 -2.35 -1.88 4.84
C ARG A 61 -2.09 -0.47 4.33
N GLN A 62 -2.27 0.50 5.22
CA GLN A 62 -1.97 1.90 4.97
C GLN A 62 -0.91 2.35 5.97
N PHE A 63 0.10 3.05 5.48
CA PHE A 63 1.21 3.54 6.27
C PHE A 63 1.78 4.81 5.63
N GLY A 64 2.30 5.68 6.47
CA GLY A 64 2.82 6.96 6.03
C GLY A 64 3.26 7.80 7.21
N THR A 65 3.30 9.10 6.98
CA THR A 65 3.84 10.12 7.85
C THR A 65 2.89 11.30 7.90
N SER A 66 3.28 12.37 8.58
CA SER A 66 2.50 13.62 8.50
C SER A 66 2.56 14.29 7.12
N ALA A 67 3.49 13.89 6.26
CA ALA A 67 3.74 14.44 4.93
C ALA A 67 3.14 13.54 3.83
N ALA A 68 3.61 13.72 2.58
CA ALA A 68 3.16 12.91 1.45
C ALA A 68 4.00 11.63 1.32
N ASP A 69 3.32 10.50 1.22
CA ASP A 69 3.83 9.15 1.05
C ASP A 69 3.07 8.45 -0.09
N SER A 70 3.77 7.64 -0.88
CA SER A 70 3.18 6.93 -2.01
C SER A 70 3.87 5.59 -2.26
N ALA A 71 3.09 4.53 -2.41
CA ALA A 71 3.60 3.24 -2.91
C ALA A 71 3.50 3.22 -4.44
N ASN A 72 4.62 2.98 -5.13
CA ASN A 72 4.77 3.13 -6.58
C ASN A 72 5.22 1.84 -7.31
N GLY A 73 5.54 0.77 -6.56
CA GLY A 73 6.01 -0.50 -7.08
C GLY A 73 5.61 -1.66 -6.17
N ILE A 74 5.39 -2.83 -6.76
CA ILE A 74 5.06 -4.06 -6.03
C ILE A 74 5.56 -5.31 -6.78
N ARG A 75 6.07 -6.28 -6.02
CA ARG A 75 6.37 -7.66 -6.45
C ARG A 75 5.87 -8.63 -5.39
N ILE A 76 5.39 -9.79 -5.82
CA ILE A 76 5.11 -10.93 -4.94
C ILE A 76 6.04 -12.08 -5.34
N ASP A 77 6.64 -12.76 -4.38
CA ASP A 77 7.47 -13.95 -4.63
C ASP A 77 6.63 -15.25 -4.64
N SER A 78 7.28 -16.39 -4.90
CA SER A 78 6.61 -17.70 -4.94
C SER A 78 6.13 -18.20 -3.57
N SER A 79 6.61 -17.60 -2.49
CA SER A 79 6.21 -17.89 -1.12
C SER A 79 5.08 -16.98 -0.63
N GLY A 80 4.63 -16.04 -1.47
CA GLY A 80 3.57 -15.09 -1.14
C GLY A 80 4.05 -13.84 -0.39
N ASN A 81 5.36 -13.64 -0.23
CA ASN A 81 5.90 -12.42 0.36
C ASN A 81 5.74 -11.27 -0.64
N VAL A 82 5.33 -10.12 -0.11
CA VAL A 82 5.03 -8.90 -0.86
C VAL A 82 6.12 -7.89 -0.61
N TYR A 83 6.71 -7.34 -1.67
CA TYR A 83 7.72 -6.29 -1.59
C TYR A 83 7.20 -5.06 -2.30
N VAL A 84 7.10 -3.95 -1.59
CA VAL A 84 6.52 -2.69 -2.06
C VAL A 84 7.58 -1.61 -1.99
N THR A 85 7.67 -0.81 -3.04
CA THR A 85 8.60 0.32 -3.12
C THR A 85 7.83 1.62 -3.32
N GLY A 86 8.38 2.72 -2.86
CA GLY A 86 7.73 4.01 -2.97
C GLY A 86 8.62 5.16 -2.52
N ASP A 87 7.99 6.29 -2.28
CA ASP A 87 8.65 7.49 -1.78
C ASP A 87 7.88 8.11 -0.60
N THR A 88 8.61 8.78 0.29
CA THR A 88 8.13 9.40 1.53
C THR A 88 8.76 10.76 1.74
N SER A 89 7.95 11.78 2.03
CA SER A 89 8.42 13.10 2.43
C SER A 89 8.57 13.24 3.96
N GLY A 90 8.66 12.11 4.68
CA GLY A 90 8.77 12.05 6.12
C GLY A 90 9.63 10.89 6.60
N GLY A 91 9.71 10.71 7.92
CA GLY A 91 10.42 9.58 8.55
C GLY A 91 9.44 8.45 8.83
N LEU A 92 9.42 7.41 8.00
CA LEU A 92 8.66 6.19 8.26
C LEU A 92 9.11 5.51 9.56
N PRO A 93 8.28 4.67 10.20
CA PRO A 93 8.59 4.04 11.48
C PRO A 93 9.99 3.41 11.51
N GLY A 94 10.79 3.76 12.52
CA GLY A 94 12.16 3.27 12.68
C GLY A 94 13.22 3.93 11.78
N ASN A 95 12.84 4.91 10.96
CA ASN A 95 13.71 5.60 10.02
C ASN A 95 13.64 7.12 10.20
N SER A 96 14.60 7.85 9.63
CA SER A 96 14.65 9.32 9.66
C SER A 96 14.58 9.87 8.26
N ASN A 97 13.85 10.98 8.09
CA ASN A 97 13.84 11.72 6.85
C ASN A 97 15.21 12.39 6.61
N SER A 98 15.73 12.29 5.38
CA SER A 98 17.04 12.81 4.97
C SER A 98 16.94 14.11 4.16
N GLY A 99 15.80 14.81 4.21
CA GLY A 99 15.55 16.09 3.55
C GLY A 99 14.27 16.07 2.72
N GLY A 100 14.38 15.91 1.41
CA GLY A 100 13.24 15.92 0.49
C GLY A 100 12.38 14.65 0.58
N SER A 101 11.99 14.13 -0.57
CA SER A 101 11.40 12.78 -0.64
C SER A 101 12.50 11.73 -0.61
N ASP A 102 12.36 10.74 0.26
CA ASP A 102 13.23 9.58 0.41
C ASP A 102 12.56 8.34 -0.18
N ALA A 103 13.37 7.41 -0.70
CA ALA A 103 12.85 6.14 -1.19
C ALA A 103 12.64 5.14 -0.05
N PHE A 104 11.60 4.31 -0.15
CA PHE A 104 11.40 3.19 0.77
C PHE A 104 11.22 1.85 0.04
N VAL A 105 11.54 0.78 0.77
CA VAL A 105 11.09 -0.58 0.48
C VAL A 105 10.48 -1.16 1.76
N VAL A 106 9.34 -1.83 1.65
CA VAL A 106 8.69 -2.54 2.75
C VAL A 106 8.33 -3.95 2.30
N GLY A 107 8.53 -4.91 3.20
CA GLY A 107 8.14 -6.31 3.03
C GLY A 107 6.88 -6.60 3.83
N PHE A 108 6.01 -7.45 3.29
CA PHE A 108 4.92 -8.07 4.03
C PHE A 108 4.89 -9.58 3.76
N ASP A 109 4.46 -10.38 4.72
CA ASP A 109 4.04 -11.75 4.46
C ASP A 109 2.71 -11.80 3.65
N SER A 110 2.23 -13.01 3.32
CA SER A 110 1.00 -13.20 2.56
C SER A 110 -0.27 -12.69 3.26
N ASP A 111 -0.21 -12.53 4.58
CA ASP A 111 -1.28 -12.06 5.46
C ASP A 111 -1.19 -10.54 5.71
N GLY A 112 -0.16 -9.88 5.16
CA GLY A 112 0.05 -8.44 5.22
C GLY A 112 0.78 -7.99 6.47
N ASN A 113 1.49 -8.85 7.18
CA ASN A 113 2.29 -8.46 8.35
C ASN A 113 3.70 -8.05 7.91
N SER A 114 4.21 -6.95 8.46
CA SER A 114 5.55 -6.40 8.22
C SER A 114 6.60 -6.98 9.16
#